data_AF-A0AAV9XST5-F1
#
_entry.id   AF-A0AAV9XST5-F1
#
_cell.length_a   1.000
_cell.length_b   1.000
_cell.length_c   1.000
_cell.angle_alpha   90.00
_cell.angle_beta   90.00
_cell.angle_gamma   90.00
#
_symmetry.space_group_name_H-M   'P 1'
#
loop_
_entity.id
_entity.type
_entity.pdbx_description
1 polymer ?
#
loop_
_entity_poly.entity_id
_entity_poly.type
_entity_poly.pdbx_seq_one_letter_code
_entity_poly.pdbx_strand_id
1 'polypeptide(L)'
;MQKQDTLKQLQIKTSSIKRMVKDLEMYKKEEEDFKKKIETMKNEGRDIHDIQQQEKCLHETLLVYRDVLKRLSISYSDLRKYLCENFKESISEIISLSDITCNEDQTKKLVLSAYSEMKKVQSEYGNLIKLETLTFPDSNSRSSTNDEYV
;
A
#
# COMPACT_ATOMS: atom_id res chain seq x y z
N MET A 1 -10.24 -24.49 -1.96
CA MET A 1 -11.04 -23.25 -1.83
C MET A 1 -11.84 -23.07 -3.10
N GLN A 2 -13.14 -22.76 -3.06
CA GLN A 2 -13.92 -22.57 -4.29
C GLN A 2 -13.42 -21.33 -5.05
N LYS A 3 -13.40 -21.38 -6.39
CA LYS A 3 -12.91 -20.27 -7.24
C LYS A 3 -13.57 -18.92 -6.91
N GLN A 4 -14.86 -18.93 -6.53
CA GLN A 4 -15.58 -17.72 -6.13
C GLN A 4 -15.05 -17.10 -4.82
N ASP A 5 -14.65 -17.92 -3.85
CA ASP A 5 -14.08 -17.42 -2.59
C ASP A 5 -12.69 -16.80 -2.81
N THR A 6 -11.92 -17.33 -3.76
CA THR A 6 -10.60 -16.76 -4.08
C THR A 6 -10.70 -15.33 -4.63
N LEU A 7 -11.71 -15.07 -5.48
CA LEU A 7 -11.95 -13.74 -6.06
C LEU A 7 -12.50 -12.76 -5.03
N LYS A 8 -13.41 -13.21 -4.15
CA LYS A 8 -13.92 -12.39 -3.05
C LYS A 8 -12.80 -11.94 -2.11
N GLN A 9 -11.91 -12.86 -1.72
CA GLN A 9 -10.77 -12.54 -0.88
C GLN A 9 -9.79 -11.56 -1.55
N LEU A 10 -9.56 -11.71 -2.87
CA LEU A 10 -8.77 -10.74 -3.63
C LEU A 10 -9.37 -9.33 -3.55
N GLN A 11 -10.67 -9.20 -3.76
CA GLN A 11 -11.39 -7.93 -3.69
C GLN A 11 -11.35 -7.31 -2.29
N ILE A 12 -11.53 -8.12 -1.24
CA ILE A 12 -11.48 -7.66 0.15
C ILE A 12 -10.09 -7.08 0.47
N LYS A 13 -9.02 -7.84 0.17
CA LYS A 13 -7.64 -7.42 0.42
C LYS A 13 -7.29 -6.16 -0.38
N THR A 14 -7.66 -6.10 -1.66
CA THR A 14 -7.46 -4.93 -2.52
C THR A 14 -8.20 -3.70 -1.98
N SER A 15 -9.46 -3.88 -1.56
CA SER A 15 -10.28 -2.79 -1.02
C SER A 15 -9.75 -2.29 0.33
N SER A 16 -9.14 -3.17 1.14
CA SER A 16 -8.47 -2.79 2.38
C SER A 16 -7.34 -1.78 2.13
N ILE A 17 -6.47 -2.09 1.17
CA ILE A 17 -5.37 -1.20 0.75
C ILE A 17 -5.91 0.14 0.23
N LYS A 18 -6.91 0.11 -0.66
CA LYS A 18 -7.53 1.33 -1.22
C LYS A 18 -8.07 2.26 -0.13
N ARG A 19 -8.68 1.72 0.92
CA ARG A 19 -9.16 2.53 2.05
C ARG A 19 -8.00 3.15 2.82
N MET A 20 -6.99 2.36 3.16
CA MET A 20 -5.81 2.87 3.87
C MET A 20 -5.08 3.96 3.09
N VAL A 21 -4.98 3.85 1.76
CA VAL A 21 -4.41 4.91 0.91
C VAL A 21 -5.24 6.20 1.02
N LYS A 22 -6.57 6.12 0.98
CA LYS A 22 -7.44 7.29 1.16
C LYS A 22 -7.30 7.91 2.55
N ASP A 23 -7.18 7.08 3.58
CA ASP A 23 -6.97 7.54 4.96
C ASP A 23 -5.64 8.33 5.05
N LEU A 24 -4.56 7.81 4.45
CA LEU A 24 -3.27 8.50 4.39
C LEU A 24 -3.34 9.83 3.62
N GLU A 25 -4.04 9.86 2.49
CA GLU A 25 -4.27 11.08 1.71
C GLU A 25 -5.03 12.15 2.54
N MET A 26 -6.01 11.73 3.35
CA MET A 26 -6.75 12.61 4.25
C MET A 26 -5.87 13.16 5.38
N TYR A 27 -5.16 12.29 6.09
CA TYR A 27 -4.29 12.70 7.20
C TYR A 27 -3.13 13.58 6.75
N LYS A 28 -2.64 13.40 5.51
CA LYS A 28 -1.64 14.30 4.91
C LYS A 28 -2.18 15.72 4.69
N LYS A 29 -3.42 15.85 4.25
CA LYS A 29 -4.07 17.17 4.11
C LYS A 29 -4.27 17.82 5.47
N GLU A 30 -4.74 17.05 6.46
CA GLU A 30 -4.91 17.53 7.83
C GLU A 30 -3.58 18.01 8.44
N GLU A 31 -2.48 17.27 8.21
CA GLU A 31 -1.13 17.67 8.60
C GLU A 31 -0.75 19.03 8.00
N GLU A 32 -0.98 19.23 6.70
CA GLU A 32 -0.70 20.49 6.00
C GLU A 32 -1.53 21.66 6.56
N ASP A 33 -2.81 21.43 6.85
CA ASP A 33 -3.71 22.45 7.41
C ASP A 33 -3.28 22.85 8.83
N PHE A 34 -2.88 21.89 9.67
CA PHE A 34 -2.34 22.18 10.99
C PHE A 34 -1.02 22.93 10.91
N LYS A 35 -0.10 22.56 10.02
CA LYS A 35 1.17 23.29 9.83
C LYS A 35 0.92 24.74 9.42
N LYS A 36 0.05 24.98 8.43
CA LYS A 36 -0.33 26.32 7.99
C LYS A 36 -0.93 27.13 9.14
N LYS A 37 -1.84 26.52 9.90
CA LYS A 37 -2.47 27.20 11.05
C LYS A 37 -1.46 27.56 12.14
N ILE A 38 -0.53 26.67 12.47
CA ILE A 38 0.54 26.93 13.44
C ILE A 38 1.43 28.08 12.96
N GLU A 39 1.82 28.08 11.68
CA GLU A 39 2.63 29.13 11.09
C GLU A 39 1.91 30.49 11.12
N THR A 40 0.65 30.54 10.71
CA THR A 40 -0.18 31.74 10.83
C THR A 40 -0.27 32.23 12.27
N MET A 41 -0.52 31.35 13.23
CA MET A 41 -0.59 31.72 14.65
C MET A 41 0.73 32.29 15.18
N LYS A 42 1.87 31.73 14.74
CA LYS A 42 3.21 32.24 15.07
C LYS A 42 3.44 33.63 14.48
N ASN A 43 3.03 33.85 13.22
CA ASN A 43 3.17 35.14 12.55
C ASN A 43 2.26 36.23 13.14
N GLU A 44 1.06 35.85 13.59
CA GLU A 44 0.12 36.74 14.29
C GLU A 44 0.55 37.05 15.74
N GLY A 45 1.59 36.40 16.27
CA GLY A 45 2.02 36.56 17.65
C GLY A 45 1.00 36.06 18.67
N ARG A 46 0.27 34.99 18.33
CA ARG A 46 -0.73 34.36 19.21
C ARG A 46 -0.07 33.78 20.47
N ASP A 47 -0.89 33.53 21.48
CA ASP A 47 -0.43 32.97 22.75
C ASP A 47 0.27 31.61 22.56
N ILE A 48 1.33 31.39 23.35
CA ILE A 48 2.18 30.20 23.25
C ILE A 48 1.40 28.94 23.60
N HIS A 49 0.49 28.99 24.59
CA HIS A 49 -0.32 27.85 24.99
C HIS A 49 -1.24 27.40 23.84
N ASP A 50 -1.83 28.35 23.11
CA ASP A 50 -2.67 28.06 21.95
C ASP A 50 -1.88 27.42 20.80
N ILE A 51 -0.66 27.91 20.55
CA ILE A 51 0.24 27.33 19.54
C ILE A 51 0.63 25.90 19.93
N GLN A 52 1.01 25.67 21.19
CA GLN A 52 1.36 24.35 21.70
C GLN A 52 0.18 23.37 21.63
N GLN A 53 -1.03 23.84 21.87
CA GLN A 53 -2.22 23.01 21.72
C GLN A 53 -2.39 22.55 20.25
N GLN A 54 -2.13 23.44 19.30
CA GLN A 54 -2.22 23.10 17.88
C GLN A 54 -1.08 22.15 17.43
N GLU A 55 0.12 22.30 18.00
CA GLU A 55 1.24 21.37 17.80
C GLU A 55 0.95 19.98 18.37
N LYS A 56 0.22 19.87 19.49
CA LYS A 56 -0.25 18.57 20.01
C LYS A 56 -1.22 17.90 19.04
N CYS A 57 -2.20 18.64 18.50
CA CYS A 57 -3.12 18.09 17.49
C CYS A 57 -2.36 17.60 16.25
N LEU A 58 -1.38 18.37 15.77
CA LEU A 58 -0.50 17.93 14.67
C LEU A 58 0.24 16.62 15.02
N HIS A 59 0.77 16.52 16.23
CA HIS A 59 1.45 15.31 16.69
C HIS A 59 0.51 14.09 16.71
N GLU A 60 -0.70 14.25 17.22
CA GLU A 60 -1.72 13.19 17.24
C GLU A 60 -2.06 12.70 15.83
N THR A 61 -2.30 13.60 14.87
CA THR A 61 -2.52 13.24 13.45
C THR A 61 -1.33 12.47 12.88
N LEU A 62 -0.09 12.88 13.18
CA LEU A 62 1.11 12.18 12.72
C LEU A 62 1.26 10.77 13.33
N LEU A 63 0.84 10.58 14.58
CA LEU A 63 0.82 9.25 15.20
C LEU A 63 -0.17 8.32 14.49
N VAL A 64 -1.36 8.82 14.15
CA VAL A 64 -2.36 8.06 13.40
C VAL A 64 -1.86 7.76 11.99
N TYR A 65 -1.30 8.73 11.29
CA TYR A 65 -0.70 8.54 9.96
C TYR A 65 0.34 7.41 9.96
N ARG A 66 1.24 7.40 10.95
CA ARG A 66 2.24 6.34 11.12
C ARG A 66 1.62 4.97 11.37
N ASP A 67 0.56 4.90 12.17
CA ASP A 67 -0.13 3.63 12.43
C ASP A 67 -0.80 3.08 11.17
N VAL A 68 -1.47 3.95 10.39
CA VAL A 68 -2.06 3.56 9.10
C VAL A 68 -0.99 3.07 8.13
N LEU A 69 0.18 3.72 8.08
CA LEU A 69 1.33 3.24 7.26
C LEU A 69 1.77 1.83 7.65
N LYS A 70 1.85 1.52 8.96
CA LYS A 70 2.19 0.16 9.42
C LYS A 70 1.15 -0.85 8.96
N ARG A 71 -0.14 -0.54 9.11
CA ARG A 71 -1.25 -1.39 8.66
C ARG A 71 -1.26 -1.58 7.14
N LEU A 72 -0.90 -0.54 6.39
CA LEU A 72 -0.75 -0.59 4.94
C LEU A 72 0.36 -1.56 4.53
N SER A 73 1.53 -1.50 5.19
CA SER A 73 2.65 -2.42 4.92
C SER A 73 2.26 -3.89 5.13
N ILE A 74 1.56 -4.21 6.23
CA ILE A 74 1.07 -5.56 6.53
C ILE A 74 0.06 -6.00 5.47
N SER A 75 -0.92 -5.15 5.15
CA SER A 75 -1.95 -5.43 4.14
C SER A 75 -1.37 -5.62 2.74
N TYR A 76 -0.33 -4.86 2.42
CA TYR A 76 0.41 -4.98 1.17
C TYR A 76 1.12 -6.33 1.06
N SER A 77 1.85 -6.74 2.11
CA SER A 77 2.51 -8.05 2.15
C SER A 77 1.51 -9.19 2.04
N ASP A 78 0.38 -9.09 2.74
CA ASP A 78 -0.71 -10.07 2.70
C ASP A 78 -1.33 -10.17 1.29
N LEU A 79 -1.64 -9.05 0.64
CA LEU A 79 -2.13 -9.05 -0.74
C LEU A 79 -1.09 -9.60 -1.72
N ARG A 80 0.19 -9.23 -1.57
CA ARG A 80 1.29 -9.74 -2.41
C ARG A 80 1.37 -11.25 -2.33
N LYS A 81 1.42 -11.79 -1.11
CA LYS A 81 1.47 -13.24 -0.86
C LYS A 81 0.25 -13.93 -1.48
N TYR A 82 -0.93 -13.37 -1.24
CA TYR A 82 -2.19 -13.92 -1.76
C TYR A 82 -2.21 -13.99 -3.31
N LEU A 83 -1.71 -12.93 -3.97
CA LEU A 83 -1.55 -12.86 -5.42
C LEU A 83 -0.55 -13.90 -5.94
N CYS A 84 0.60 -14.06 -5.27
CA CYS A 84 1.61 -15.06 -5.64
C CYS A 84 1.09 -16.50 -5.53
N GLU A 85 0.29 -16.80 -4.51
CA GLU A 85 -0.20 -18.15 -4.24
C GLU A 85 -1.36 -18.56 -5.16
N ASN A 86 -2.24 -17.62 -5.52
CA ASN A 86 -3.52 -17.94 -6.17
C ASN A 86 -3.62 -17.44 -7.62
N PHE A 87 -2.79 -16.49 -8.03
CA PHE A 87 -2.92 -15.80 -9.34
C PHE A 87 -1.58 -15.66 -10.07
N LYS A 88 -0.58 -16.50 -9.77
CA LYS A 88 0.78 -16.42 -10.35
C LYS A 88 0.78 -16.38 -11.88
N GLU A 89 0.05 -17.29 -12.53
CA GLU A 89 -0.06 -17.37 -13.99
C GLU A 89 -0.68 -16.10 -14.58
N SER A 90 -1.79 -15.64 -13.99
CA SER A 90 -2.45 -14.39 -14.41
C SER A 90 -1.54 -13.17 -14.25
N ILE A 91 -0.72 -13.12 -13.21
CA ILE A 91 0.26 -12.04 -13.00
C ILE A 91 1.37 -12.09 -14.05
N SER A 92 1.91 -13.28 -14.34
CA SER A 92 2.92 -13.47 -15.38
C SER A 92 2.41 -13.02 -16.74
N GLU A 93 1.17 -13.37 -17.08
CA GLU A 93 0.52 -12.92 -18.31
C GLU A 93 0.39 -11.39 -18.35
N ILE A 94 -0.08 -10.77 -17.27
CA ILE A 94 -0.22 -9.31 -17.16
C ILE A 94 1.13 -8.58 -17.29
N ILE A 95 2.21 -9.14 -16.75
CA ILE A 95 3.55 -8.55 -16.86
C ILE A 95 4.09 -8.67 -18.29
N SER A 96 3.80 -9.79 -18.98
CA SER A 96 4.31 -10.07 -20.33
C SER A 96 3.58 -9.32 -21.46
N LEU A 97 2.32 -8.97 -21.26
CA LEU A 97 1.46 -8.34 -22.28
C LEU A 97 1.41 -6.83 -22.02
N SER A 98 2.37 -6.09 -22.58
CA SER A 98 2.41 -4.62 -22.49
C SER A 98 1.24 -3.91 -23.17
N ASP A 99 0.44 -4.62 -23.96
CA ASP A 99 -0.86 -4.17 -24.47
C ASP A 99 -1.72 -5.41 -24.73
N ILE A 100 -2.96 -5.46 -24.21
CA ILE A 100 -4.17 -5.87 -24.95
C ILE A 100 -5.40 -5.78 -24.04
N THR A 101 -6.42 -5.20 -24.65
CA THR A 101 -7.79 -4.94 -24.23
C THR A 101 -8.49 -6.10 -23.51
N CYS A 102 -9.12 -5.75 -22.40
CA CYS A 102 -10.19 -6.51 -21.77
C CYS A 102 -11.34 -6.81 -22.74
N ASN A 103 -11.68 -8.09 -22.89
CA ASN A 103 -13.09 -8.48 -22.83
C ASN A 103 -13.24 -9.88 -22.24
N GLU A 104 -14.16 -9.96 -21.26
CA GLU A 104 -14.74 -11.15 -20.61
C GLU A 104 -14.11 -11.78 -19.35
N ASP A 105 -12.78 -11.83 -19.13
CA ASP A 105 -12.29 -12.45 -17.89
C ASP A 105 -12.28 -11.48 -16.68
N GLN A 106 -13.36 -11.53 -15.89
CA GLN A 106 -13.51 -10.78 -14.64
C GLN A 106 -12.33 -11.02 -13.68
N THR A 107 -11.70 -12.21 -13.72
CA THR A 107 -10.54 -12.54 -12.88
C THR A 107 -9.35 -11.66 -13.23
N LYS A 108 -8.99 -11.57 -14.51
CA LYS A 108 -7.86 -10.75 -15.00
C LYS A 108 -8.05 -9.27 -14.68
N LYS A 109 -9.27 -8.76 -14.81
CA LYS A 109 -9.63 -7.38 -14.41
C LYS A 109 -9.35 -7.12 -12.93
N LEU A 110 -9.73 -8.05 -12.06
CA LEU A 110 -9.52 -7.92 -10.62
C LEU A 110 -8.04 -8.04 -10.24
N VAL A 111 -7.30 -8.96 -10.85
CA VAL A 111 -5.85 -9.10 -10.64
C VAL A 111 -5.10 -7.86 -11.11
N LEU A 112 -5.45 -7.32 -12.29
CA LEU A 112 -4.84 -6.10 -12.81
C LEU A 112 -5.12 -4.89 -11.89
N SER A 113 -6.35 -4.76 -11.39
CA SER A 113 -6.75 -3.72 -10.43
C SER A 113 -5.98 -3.82 -9.10
N ALA A 114 -5.75 -5.04 -8.61
CA ALA A 114 -4.94 -5.27 -7.42
C ALA A 114 -3.47 -4.91 -7.67
N TYR A 115 -2.91 -5.33 -8.81
CA TYR A 115 -1.53 -5.07 -9.18
C TYR A 115 -1.25 -3.57 -9.38
N SER A 116 -2.14 -2.84 -10.05
CA SER A 116 -1.99 -1.40 -10.25
C SER A 116 -2.03 -0.63 -8.93
N GLU A 117 -2.93 -1.02 -8.01
CA GLU A 117 -2.99 -0.44 -6.67
C GLU A 117 -1.70 -0.68 -5.89
N MET A 118 -1.17 -1.91 -5.93
CA MET A 118 0.11 -2.24 -5.30
C MET A 118 1.27 -1.44 -5.89
N LYS A 119 1.30 -1.26 -7.21
CA LYS A 119 2.32 -0.42 -7.86
C LYS A 119 2.23 1.04 -7.42
N LYS A 120 1.02 1.60 -7.31
CA LYS A 120 0.77 2.95 -6.76
C LYS A 120 1.30 3.06 -5.33
N VAL A 121 0.94 2.11 -4.46
CA VAL A 121 1.40 2.08 -3.06
C VAL A 121 2.93 2.04 -2.98
N GLN A 122 3.57 1.23 -3.81
CA GLN A 122 5.03 1.14 -3.83
C GLN A 122 5.68 2.45 -4.28
N SER A 123 5.13 3.13 -5.30
CA SER A 123 5.69 4.42 -5.75
C SER A 123 5.50 5.55 -4.72
N GLU A 124 4.36 5.59 -4.03
CA GLU A 124 4.02 6.70 -3.13
C GLU A 124 4.56 6.49 -1.71
N TYR A 125 4.47 5.26 -1.19
CA TYR A 125 4.75 4.94 0.21
C TYR A 125 5.92 3.96 0.39
N GLY A 126 6.43 3.33 -0.67
CA GLY A 126 7.44 2.26 -0.57
C GLY A 126 8.67 2.63 0.26
N ASN A 127 9.18 3.85 0.10
CA ASN A 127 10.31 4.36 0.88
C ASN A 127 9.98 4.58 2.36
N LEU A 128 8.74 4.99 2.67
CA LEU A 128 8.29 5.30 4.04
C LEU A 128 8.07 4.03 4.87
N ILE A 129 7.61 2.96 4.22
CA ILE A 129 7.29 1.68 4.87
C ILE A 129 8.29 0.56 4.57
N LYS A 130 9.42 0.89 3.92
CA LYS A 130 10.49 -0.05 3.55
C LYS A 130 9.96 -1.31 2.85
N LEU A 131 9.04 -1.13 1.90
CA LEU A 131 8.50 -2.25 1.14
C LEU A 131 9.58 -2.84 0.22
N GLU A 132 9.68 -4.17 0.21
CA GLU A 132 10.45 -4.90 -0.81
C GLU A 132 9.93 -4.56 -2.22
N THR A 133 10.84 -4.55 -3.20
CA THR A 133 10.48 -4.39 -4.61
C THR A 133 9.41 -5.41 -5.00
N LEU A 134 8.45 -5.02 -5.85
CA LEU A 134 7.36 -5.90 -6.28
C LEU A 134 7.92 -6.90 -7.32
N THR A 135 8.81 -7.79 -6.88
CA THR A 135 9.39 -8.87 -7.67
C THR A 135 8.57 -10.12 -7.41
N PHE A 136 8.06 -10.76 -8.45
CA PHE A 136 7.40 -12.07 -8.32
C PHE A 136 8.46 -13.14 -8.62
N PRO A 137 8.57 -14.22 -7.82
CA PRO A 137 9.58 -15.23 -8.06
C PRO A 137 9.33 -15.89 -9.42
N ASP A 138 10.27 -15.67 -10.34
CA ASP A 138 10.36 -16.35 -11.61
C ASP A 138 10.25 -17.87 -11.39
N SER A 139 9.57 -18.55 -12.29
CA SER A 139 9.37 -20.01 -12.29
C SER A 139 10.66 -20.82 -12.50
N ASN A 140 11.85 -20.25 -12.27
CA ASN A 140 13.10 -20.94 -12.46
C ASN A 140 14.19 -20.48 -11.47
N SER A 141 14.10 -20.90 -10.22
CA SER A 141 15.28 -21.09 -9.38
C SER A 141 15.16 -22.43 -8.66
N ARG A 142 15.72 -23.46 -9.30
CA ARG A 142 16.18 -24.67 -8.62
C ARG A 142 17.06 -24.22 -7.47
N SER A 143 16.68 -24.60 -6.26
CA SER A 143 17.55 -24.62 -5.10
C SER A 143 18.74 -25.55 -5.38
N SER A 144 19.85 -24.99 -5.86
CA SER A 144 21.16 -25.57 -5.57
C SER A 144 21.53 -25.10 -4.17
N THR A 145 21.14 -25.91 -3.19
CA THR A 145 21.84 -25.95 -1.91
C THR A 145 23.27 -26.36 -2.23
N ASN A 146 24.17 -25.39 -2.30
CA ASN A 146 25.59 -25.68 -2.16
C ASN A 146 25.81 -26.05 -0.70
N ASP A 147 26.30 -27.28 -0.52
CA ASP A 147 26.85 -27.80 0.72
C ASP A 147 27.90 -26.83 1.28
N GLU A 148 27.66 -26.38 2.50
CA GLU A 148 28.72 -25.91 3.38
C GLU A 148 28.28 -26.24 4.81
N TYR A 149 28.70 -27.40 5.33
CA TYR A 149 29.01 -27.59 6.75
C TYR A 149 29.84 -28.87 6.97
N VAL A 150 31.09 -28.62 7.38
CA VAL A 150 32.15 -29.49 7.97
C VAL A 150 32.93 -30.41 7.04
#